data_AF-A0A833E3P8-F1
#
_entry.id   AF-A0A833E3P8-F1
#
_cell.length_a   1.000
_cell.length_b   1.000
_cell.length_c   1.000
_cell.angle_alpha   90.00
_cell.angle_beta   90.00
_cell.angle_gamma   90.00
#
_symmetry.space_group_name_H-M   'P 1'
#
loop_
_entity.id
_entity.type
_entity.pdbx_description
1 polymer ?
#
loop_
_entity_poly.entity_id
_entity_poly.type
_entity_poly.pdbx_seq_one_letter_code
_entity_poly.pdbx_strand_id
1 'polypeptide(L)'
;RINQKLLTLKETARMTEKRKRPINIWLLNKDRVSNRYISWLALYSQYIIEFRSSGDVKYETRIVRKSPLLDFEPGIYKFRVKREG
;
A
#
# COMPACT_ATOMS: atom_id res chain seq x y z
N ARG A 1 -0.10 8.93 -21.70
CA ARG A 1 0.81 8.08 -22.51
C ARG A 1 2.02 7.57 -21.74
N ILE A 2 2.76 8.38 -20.96
CA ILE A 2 3.93 7.92 -20.17
C ILE A 2 3.58 6.81 -19.16
N ASN A 3 2.44 6.92 -18.46
CA ASN A 3 2.05 5.93 -17.45
C ASN A 3 1.73 4.54 -18.01
N GLN A 4 1.15 4.46 -19.22
CA GLN A 4 0.88 3.17 -19.87
C GLN A 4 2.20 2.46 -20.21
N LYS A 5 3.18 3.19 -20.75
CA LYS A 5 4.51 2.64 -21.06
C LYS A 5 5.20 2.09 -19.80
N LEU A 6 5.09 2.78 -18.67
CA LEU A 6 5.66 2.33 -17.39
C LEU A 6 4.94 1.10 -16.83
N LEU A 7 3.62 1.01 -16.99
CA LEU A 7 2.84 -0.18 -16.60
C LEU A 7 3.24 -1.38 -17.44
N THR A 8 3.33 -1.22 -18.76
CA THR A 8 3.76 -2.29 -19.67
C THR A 8 5.18 -2.75 -19.34
N LEU A 9 6.12 -1.84 -19.10
CA LEU A 9 7.49 -2.21 -18.70
C LEU A 9 7.51 -2.99 -17.38
N LYS A 10 6.68 -2.59 -16.40
CA LYS A 10 6.54 -3.29 -15.12
C LYS A 10 5.94 -4.70 -15.29
N GLU A 11 4.97 -4.86 -16.18
CA GLU A 11 4.34 -6.14 -16.50
C GLU A 11 5.27 -7.07 -17.29
N THR A 12 5.99 -6.54 -18.29
CA THR A 12 6.99 -7.30 -19.04
C THR A 12 8.13 -7.74 -18.13
N ALA A 13 8.67 -6.85 -17.30
CA ALA A 13 9.65 -7.22 -16.28
C ALA A 13 9.08 -8.23 -15.28
N ARG A 14 7.75 -8.19 -15.04
CA ARG A 14 7.07 -9.20 -14.22
C ARG A 14 7.11 -10.59 -14.83
N MET A 15 7.11 -10.70 -16.15
CA MET A 15 7.11 -11.99 -16.86
C MET A 15 8.52 -12.50 -17.16
N THR A 16 9.51 -11.61 -17.32
CA THR A 16 10.84 -11.97 -17.85
C THR A 16 11.95 -12.07 -16.81
N GLU A 17 11.89 -11.34 -15.69
CA GLU A 17 12.98 -11.34 -14.70
C GLU A 17 12.92 -12.54 -13.74
N LYS A 18 13.99 -13.33 -13.68
CA LYS A 18 14.20 -14.46 -12.74
C LYS A 18 14.76 -14.05 -11.37
N ARG A 19 15.16 -12.77 -11.18
CA ARG A 19 15.76 -12.29 -9.92
C ARG A 19 14.70 -11.98 -8.85
N LYS A 20 15.09 -12.06 -7.58
CA LYS A 20 14.27 -11.57 -6.45
C LYS A 20 14.05 -10.07 -6.63
N ARG A 21 12.79 -9.63 -6.72
CA ARG A 21 12.46 -8.24 -7.01
C ARG A 21 12.64 -7.34 -5.79
N PRO A 22 13.04 -6.07 -6.00
CA PRO A 22 13.03 -5.10 -4.92
C PRO A 22 11.59 -4.88 -4.44
N ILE A 23 11.42 -4.83 -3.11
CA ILE A 23 10.16 -4.46 -2.47
C ILE A 23 10.28 -2.98 -2.11
N ASN A 24 9.46 -2.14 -2.74
CA ASN A 24 9.40 -0.72 -2.41
C ASN A 24 8.30 -0.49 -1.37
N ILE A 25 8.67 0.05 -0.21
CA ILE A 25 7.74 0.38 0.87
C ILE A 25 7.76 1.90 1.06
N TRP A 26 6.60 2.53 0.91
CA TRP A 26 6.42 3.96 1.15
C TRP A 26 5.67 4.15 2.47
N LEU A 27 6.31 4.80 3.45
CA LEU A 27 5.68 5.19 4.69
C LEU A 27 5.30 6.68 4.61
N LEU A 28 4.03 6.99 4.76
CA LEU A 28 3.50 8.34 4.61
C LEU A 28 2.66 8.71 5.83
N ASN A 29 2.90 9.91 6.37
CA ASN A 29 1.93 10.56 7.25
C ASN A 29 0.91 11.30 6.38
N LYS A 30 -0.31 10.78 6.33
CA LYS A 30 -1.40 11.31 5.50
C LYS A 30 -1.73 12.78 5.81
N ASP A 31 -1.55 13.22 7.05
CA ASP A 31 -1.87 14.57 7.49
C ASP A 31 -0.80 15.60 7.08
N ARG A 32 0.39 15.12 6.68
CA ARG A 32 1.53 15.97 6.30
C ARG A 32 1.81 15.97 4.80
N VAL A 33 1.03 15.23 4.03
CA VAL A 33 1.30 14.98 2.61
C VAL A 33 0.08 15.37 1.78
N SER A 34 0.29 16.07 0.66
CA SER A 34 -0.82 16.51 -0.19
C SER A 34 -1.62 15.33 -0.74
N ASN A 35 -2.95 15.49 -0.83
CA ASN A 35 -3.84 14.49 -1.43
C ASN A 35 -3.41 14.13 -2.86
N ARG A 36 -2.92 15.11 -3.64
CA ARG A 36 -2.44 14.88 -5.00
C ARG A 36 -1.26 13.89 -5.05
N TYR A 37 -0.32 14.02 -4.12
CA TYR A 37 0.83 13.11 -4.05
C TYR A 37 0.41 11.71 -3.60
N ILE A 38 -0.51 11.61 -2.62
CA ILE A 38 -1.09 10.33 -2.18
C ILE A 38 -1.79 9.63 -3.35
N SER A 39 -2.62 10.36 -4.12
CA SER A 39 -3.28 9.83 -5.31
C SER A 39 -2.28 9.35 -6.36
N TRP A 40 -1.21 10.12 -6.58
CA TRP A 40 -0.16 9.71 -7.51
C TRP A 40 0.52 8.41 -7.07
N LEU A 41 0.93 8.29 -5.80
CA LEU A 41 1.51 7.04 -5.27
C LEU A 41 0.53 5.86 -5.30
N ALA A 42 -0.75 6.10 -5.03
CA ALA A 42 -1.78 5.06 -5.07
C ALA A 42 -1.92 4.40 -6.45
N LEU A 43 -1.61 5.12 -7.53
CA LEU A 43 -1.61 4.57 -8.89
C LEU A 43 -0.51 3.50 -9.08
N TYR A 44 0.69 3.73 -8.56
CA TYR A 44 1.83 2.83 -8.76
C TYR A 44 1.95 1.72 -7.71
N SER A 45 1.40 1.95 -6.53
CA SER A 45 1.41 0.99 -5.43
C SER A 45 0.52 -0.21 -5.75
N GLN A 46 1.05 -1.42 -5.53
CA GLN A 46 0.28 -2.67 -5.64
C GLN A 46 -0.57 -2.92 -4.40
N TYR A 47 -0.05 -2.50 -3.24
CA TYR A 47 -0.73 -2.58 -1.95
C TYR A 47 -0.88 -1.18 -1.37
N ILE A 48 -2.02 -0.92 -0.74
CA ILE A 48 -2.24 0.30 0.05
C ILE A 48 -2.84 -0.13 1.38
N ILE A 49 -2.09 0.11 2.45
CA ILE A 49 -2.49 -0.19 3.82
C ILE A 49 -2.47 1.13 4.60
N GLU A 50 -3.61 1.47 5.18
CA GLU A 50 -3.80 2.67 5.99
C GLU A 50 -3.92 2.25 7.46
N PHE A 51 -3.15 2.88 8.33
CA PHE A 51 -3.27 2.72 9.78
C PHE A 51 -3.94 3.96 10.35
N ARG A 52 -4.94 3.75 11.20
CA ARG A 52 -5.63 4.81 11.94
C ARG A 52 -5.56 4.47 13.41
N SER A 53 -5.09 5.44 14.21
CA SER A 53 -5.24 5.36 15.65
C SER A 53 -6.72 5.47 16.00
N SER A 54 -7.24 4.50 16.75
CA SER A 54 -8.65 4.49 17.17
C SER A 54 -8.90 5.25 18.47
N GLY A 55 -7.91 5.99 19.01
CA GLY A 55 -7.99 6.58 20.35
C GLY A 55 -7.93 5.55 21.50
N ASP A 56 -8.24 4.28 21.21
CA ASP A 56 -8.01 3.12 22.07
C ASP A 56 -6.51 2.78 22.11
N VAL A 57 -5.92 2.78 23.31
CA VAL A 57 -4.49 2.51 23.54
C VAL A 57 -4.10 1.07 23.20
N LYS A 58 -5.07 0.14 23.16
CA LYS A 58 -4.82 -1.30 22.95
C LYS A 58 -5.00 -1.75 21.51
N TYR A 59 -5.75 -1.00 20.71
CA TYR A 59 -6.12 -1.41 19.36
C TYR A 59 -5.91 -0.28 18.35
N GLU A 60 -5.37 -0.66 17.20
CA GLU A 60 -5.31 0.20 16.02
C GLU A 60 -6.20 -0.35 14.92
N THR A 61 -6.69 0.56 14.09
CA THR A 61 -7.48 0.19 12.91
C THR A 61 -6.58 0.14 11.70
N ARG A 62 -6.50 -1.03 11.06
CA ARG A 62 -5.81 -1.24 9.79
C ARG A 62 -6.84 -1.37 8.67
N ILE A 63 -6.68 -0.59 7.62
CA ILE A 63 -7.55 -0.62 6.45
C ILE A 63 -6.72 -1.03 5.25
N VAL A 64 -7.05 -2.15 4.62
CA VAL A 64 -6.43 -2.53 3.34
C VAL A 64 -7.30 -1.93 2.25
N ARG A 65 -6.76 -0.95 1.51
CA ARG A 65 -7.47 -0.21 0.46
C ARG A 65 -7.27 -0.80 -0.93
N LYS A 66 -6.12 -1.45 -1.15
CA LYS A 66 -5.73 -2.02 -2.44
C LYS A 66 -4.83 -3.23 -2.21
N SER A 67 -5.04 -4.28 -3.00
CA SER A 67 -4.24 -5.49 -3.05
C SER A 67 -4.34 -6.12 -4.44
N PRO A 68 -3.30 -6.79 -4.97
CA PRO A 68 -3.33 -7.49 -6.25
C PRO A 68 -3.83 -8.95 -6.13
N LEU A 69 -4.42 -9.36 -4.99
CA LEU A 69 -5.00 -10.69 -4.84
C LEU A 69 -6.24 -10.81 -5.73
N LEU A 70 -6.39 -11.97 -6.39
CA LEU A 70 -7.63 -12.36 -7.06
C LEU A 70 -8.72 -12.37 -5.98
N ASP A 71 -9.82 -11.65 -6.19
CA ASP A 71 -10.95 -11.53 -5.25
C ASP A 71 -10.71 -10.64 -4.01
N PHE A 72 -9.78 -9.70 -4.09
CA PHE A 72 -9.61 -8.73 -3.01
C PHE A 72 -10.78 -7.73 -2.91
N GLU A 73 -11.37 -7.64 -1.72
CA GLU A 73 -12.25 -6.54 -1.31
C GLU A 73 -11.59 -5.68 -0.23
N PRO A 74 -11.72 -4.33 -0.29
CA PRO A 74 -11.24 -3.46 0.77
C PRO A 74 -11.86 -3.79 2.13
N GLY A 75 -11.00 -3.97 3.14
CA GLY A 75 -11.43 -4.43 4.46
C GLY A 75 -10.86 -3.59 5.60
N ILE A 76 -11.61 -3.52 6.70
CA ILE A 76 -11.20 -2.90 7.96
C ILE A 76 -10.92 -4.01 8.97
N TYR A 77 -9.74 -3.97 9.57
CA TYR A 77 -9.27 -4.95 10.53
C TYR A 77 -8.81 -4.25 11.81
N LYS A 78 -9.18 -4.79 12.96
CA LYS A 78 -8.62 -4.34 14.24
C LYS A 78 -7.34 -5.10 14.52
N PHE A 79 -6.28 -4.37 14.86
CA PHE A 79 -4.99 -4.94 15.21
C PHE A 79 -4.67 -4.59 16.67
N ARG A 80 -4.31 -5.59 17.48
CA ARG A 80 -3.92 -5.37 18.87
C ARG A 80 -2.46 -4.93 18.91
N VAL A 81 -2.19 -3.74 19.44
CA VAL A 81 -0.83 -3.27 19.67
C VAL A 81 -0.36 -3.85 20.99
N LYS A 82 0.61 -4.76 20.94
CA LYS A 82 1.39 -5.13 22.14
C LYS A 82 2.52 -4.11 22.27
N ARG A 83 2.67 -3.50 23.44
CA ARG A 83 3.95 -2.84 23.77
C ARG A 83 4.98 -3.96 23.89
N GLU A 84 5.97 -3.96 23.01
CA GLU A 84 7.23 -4.62 23.33
C GLU A 84 7.87 -3.78 24.43
N GLY A 85 8.04 -4.40 25.60
CA GLY A 85 8.74 -3.84 26.75
C GLY A 85 10.20 -4.29 26.73
#